data_AF-A0A2G2IUA8-F1
#
_entry.id   AF-A0A2G2IUA8-F1
#
_cell.length_a   1.000
_cell.length_b   1.000
_cell.length_c   1.000
_cell.angle_alpha   90.00
_cell.angle_beta   90.00
_cell.angle_gamma   90.00
#
_symmetry.space_group_name_H-M   'P 1'
#
loop_
_entity.id
_entity.type
_entity.pdbx_description
1 polymer ?
#
loop_
_entity_poly.entity_id
_entity_poly.type
_entity_poly.pdbx_seq_one_letter_code
_entity_poly.pdbx_strand_id
1 'polypeptide(L)' 'MNAKNRVLLQHFLGTSFLFACVWLFLLIITIGLGDAEFTIKGAVLSFIAIQVPAAYLTLRFAFQLNKNPID' A
#
# COMPACT_ATOMS: atom_id res chain seq x y z
N MET A 1 12.31 -14.21 14.34
CA MET A 1 11.02 -14.06 13.60
C MET A 1 10.78 -15.33 12.81
N ASN A 2 9.61 -15.96 12.92
CA ASN A 2 9.27 -17.19 12.21
C ASN A 2 9.32 -16.98 10.68
N ALA A 3 9.78 -17.97 9.90
CA ALA A 3 9.99 -17.84 8.44
C ALA A 3 8.73 -17.36 7.70
N LYS A 4 7.55 -17.82 8.14
CA LYS A 4 6.23 -17.35 7.67
C LYS A 4 6.03 -15.84 7.86
N ASN A 5 6.41 -15.27 9.01
CA ASN A 5 6.29 -13.83 9.26
C ASN A 5 7.24 -13.02 8.37
N ARG A 6 8.39 -13.57 7.99
CA ARG A 6 9.36 -12.88 7.12
C ARG A 6 8.84 -12.76 5.69
N VAL A 7 8.27 -13.84 5.16
CA VAL A 7 7.61 -13.85 3.84
C VAL A 7 6.41 -12.90 3.83
N LEU A 8 5.61 -12.91 4.90
CA LEU A 8 4.49 -11.99 5.08
C LEU A 8 4.92 -10.52 5.03
N LEU A 9 5.97 -10.19 5.80
CA LEU A 9 6.50 -8.84 5.89
C LEU A 9 7.09 -8.39 4.56
N GLN A 10 7.76 -9.29 3.84
CA GLN A 10 8.33 -9.01 2.53
C GLN A 10 7.24 -8.77 1.48
N HIS A 11 6.15 -9.56 1.49
CA HIS A 11 4.99 -9.28 0.65
C HIS A 11 4.33 -7.95 1.02
N PHE A 12 4.12 -7.68 2.32
CA PHE A 12 3.56 -6.42 2.79
C PHE A 12 4.39 -5.21 2.35
N LEU A 13 5.72 -5.27 2.52
CA LEU A 13 6.61 -4.21 2.03
C LEU A 13 6.53 -4.07 0.50
N GLY A 14 6.50 -5.18 -0.24
CA GLY A 14 6.39 -5.16 -1.69
C GLY A 14 5.09 -4.50 -2.17
N THR A 15 3.95 -4.88 -1.61
CA THR A 15 2.65 -4.31 -1.98
C THR A 15 2.55 -2.84 -1.58
N SER A 16 2.95 -2.49 -0.35
CA SER A 16 2.92 -1.11 0.13
C SER A 16 3.85 -0.19 -0.67
N PHE A 17 5.02 -0.71 -1.10
CA PHE A 17 5.93 0.00 -1.99
C PHE A 17 5.32 0.27 -3.36
N LEU A 18 4.69 -0.73 -3.99
CA LEU A 18 4.01 -0.55 -5.27
C LEU A 18 2.91 0.52 -5.19
N PHE A 19 2.07 0.46 -4.16
CA PHE A 19 1.03 1.47 -3.95
C PHE A 19 1.60 2.86 -3.65
N ALA A 20 2.73 2.95 -2.94
CA ALA A 20 3.43 4.21 -2.72
C ALA A 20 3.99 4.79 -4.03
N CYS A 21 4.55 3.97 -4.91
CA CYS A 21 5.02 4.41 -6.23
C CYS A 21 3.88 4.93 -7.10
N VAL A 22 2.74 4.21 -7.14
CA VAL A 22 1.55 4.65 -7.88
C VAL A 22 1.03 5.97 -7.31
N TRP A 23 0.97 6.10 -5.98
CA TRP A 23 0.56 7.35 -5.34
C TRP A 23 1.51 8.51 -5.64
N LEU A 24 2.82 8.31 -5.60
CA LEU A 24 3.82 9.32 -5.96
C LEU A 24 3.68 9.77 -7.41
N PHE A 25 3.44 8.83 -8.32
CA PHE A 25 3.22 9.15 -9.73
C PHE A 25 1.96 10.00 -9.94
N LEU A 26 0.86 9.63 -9.29
CA LEU A 26 -0.38 10.43 -9.30
C LEU A 26 -0.14 11.81 -8.71
N LEU A 27 0.58 11.91 -7.59
CA LEU A 27 0.91 13.19 -6.95
C LEU A 27 1.67 14.13 -7.90
N ILE A 28 2.68 13.61 -8.61
CA ILE A 28 3.47 14.37 -9.59
C ILE A 28 2.57 14.87 -10.73
N ILE A 29 1.65 14.03 -11.21
CA ILE A 29 0.69 14.42 -12.25
C ILE A 29 -0.25 15.53 -11.74
N THR A 30 -0.81 15.38 -10.54
CA THR A 30 -1.74 16.37 -9.98
C THR A 30 -1.05 17.72 -9.74
N ILE A 31 0.19 17.72 -9.24
CA ILE A 31 1.00 18.93 -9.08
C ILE A 31 1.36 19.53 -10.45
N GLY A 32 1.76 18.69 -11.41
CA GLY A 32 2.17 19.12 -12.75
C GLY A 32 1.03 19.66 -13.61
N LEU A 33 -0.22 19.24 -13.36
CA LEU A 33 -1.42 19.77 -13.99
C LEU A 33 -1.84 21.14 -13.44
N GLY A 34 -1.15 21.65 -12.40
CA GLY A 34 -1.43 22.97 -11.84
C GLY A 34 -2.78 23.07 -11.17
N ASP A 35 -3.35 21.96 -10.69
CA ASP A 35 -4.63 21.95 -10.01
C ASP A 35 -4.55 22.83 -8.75
N ALA A 36 -5.36 23.89 -8.73
CA ALA A 36 -5.28 25.00 -7.77
C ALA A 36 -5.67 24.62 -6.33
N GLU A 37 -6.19 23.40 -6.12
CA GLU A 37 -6.60 22.90 -4.80
C GLU A 37 -5.63 21.84 -4.24
N PHE A 38 -4.40 21.76 -4.75
CA PHE A 38 -3.40 20.88 -4.17
C PHE A 38 -3.11 21.28 -2.72
N THR A 39 -3.61 20.48 -1.78
CA THR A 39 -3.37 20.67 -0.36
C THR A 39 -2.58 19.50 0.21
N ILE A 40 -1.52 19.78 0.97
CA ILE A 40 -0.67 18.76 1.60
C ILE A 40 -1.50 17.81 2.46
N LYS A 41 -2.53 18.34 3.13
CA LYS A 41 -3.47 17.51 3.93
C LYS A 41 -4.21 16.49 3.05
N GLY A 42 -4.67 16.87 1.86
CA GLY A 42 -5.36 15.99 0.90
C GLY A 42 -4.42 14.96 0.28
N ALA A 43 -3.17 15.35 0.01
CA ALA A 43 -2.12 14.41 -0.38
C ALA A 43 -1.91 13.33 0.70
N VAL A 44 -1.73 13.72 1.96
CA VAL A 44 -1.56 12.76 3.08
C VAL A 44 -2.81 11.89 3.26
N LEU A 45 -4.01 12.47 3.15
CA LEU A 45 -5.27 11.74 3.31
C LEU A 45 -5.48 10.70 2.20
N SER A 46 -5.17 11.05 0.95
CA SER A 46 -5.21 10.12 -0.18
C SER A 46 -4.15 9.02 -0.06
N PHE A 47 -2.96 9.32 0.47
CA PHE A 47 -1.94 8.31 0.74
C PHE A 47 -2.44 7.27 1.75
N ILE A 48 -3.01 7.72 2.86
CA ILE A 48 -3.58 6.84 3.89
C ILE A 48 -4.75 6.03 3.33
N ALA A 49 -5.62 6.67 2.53
CA ALA A 49 -6.76 6.02 1.90
C ALA A 49 -6.36 4.88 0.96
N ILE A 50 -5.16 4.93 0.36
CA ILE A 50 -4.62 3.84 -0.47
C ILE A 50 -3.88 2.79 0.37
N GLN A 51 -3.09 3.23 1.35
CA GLN A 51 -2.27 2.33 2.14
C GLN A 51 -3.07 1.47 3.12
N VAL A 52 -4.18 1.98 3.68
CA VAL A 52 -5.02 1.23 4.63
C VAL A 52 -5.69 0.01 3.97
N PRO A 53 -6.36 0.12 2.80
CA PRO A 53 -6.87 -1.03 2.07
C PRO A 53 -5.78 -2.00 1.61
N ALA A 54 -4.63 -1.49 1.15
CA ALA A 54 -3.51 -2.33 0.75
C ALA A 54 -2.96 -3.17 1.92
N ALA A 55 -2.85 -2.54 3.10
CA ALA A 55 -2.46 -3.22 4.32
C ALA A 55 -3.51 -4.25 4.74
N TYR A 56 -4.80 -3.90 4.70
CA TYR A 56 -5.89 -4.82 5.02
C TYR A 56 -5.92 -6.04 4.09
N LEU A 57 -5.80 -5.84 2.77
CA LEU A 57 -5.75 -6.92 1.79
C LEU A 57 -4.55 -7.83 2.04
N THR A 58 -3.37 -7.26 2.28
CA THR A 58 -2.17 -8.05 2.54
C THR A 58 -2.30 -8.87 3.82
N LEU A 59 -2.86 -8.28 4.89
CA LEU A 59 -3.15 -8.98 6.14
C LEU A 59 -4.19 -10.10 5.93
N ARG A 60 -5.23 -9.84 5.14
CA ARG A 60 -6.26 -10.84 4.83
C ARG A 60 -5.70 -12.00 4.01
N PHE A 61 -4.88 -11.72 3.00
CA PHE A 61 -4.18 -12.74 2.21
C PHE A 61 -3.23 -13.56 3.09
N ALA A 62 -2.51 -12.91 3.99
CA ALA A 62 -1.67 -13.56 4.97
C ALA A 62 -2.43 -14.55 5.86
N PHE A 63 -3.58 -14.14 6.39
CA PHE A 63 -4.43 -15.02 7.20
C PHE A 63 -5.01 -16.18 6.39
N GLN A 64 -5.37 -15.96 5.11
CA GLN A 64 -5.87 -17.02 4.23
C GLN A 64 -4.78 -18.05 3.88
N LEU A 65 -3.57 -17.60 3.54
CA LEU A 65 -2.41 -18.48 3.30
C LEU A 65 -1.99 -19.28 4.53
N ASN A 66 -2.22 -18.73 5.72
CA ASN A 66 -1.99 -19.48 6.96
C ASN A 66 -3.07 -20.54 7.23
N LYS A 67 -4.29 -20.35 6.70
CA LYS A 67 -5.42 -21.29 6.84
C LYS A 67 -5.41 -22.42 5.80
N ASN A 68 -4.94 -22.13 4.59
CA ASN A 68 -4.69 -23.13 3.54
C ASN A 68 -3.21 -23.01 3.12
N PRO A 69 -2.28 -23.70 3.80
CA PRO A 69 -0.95 -23.88 3.24
C PRO A 69 -1.13 -24.63 1.91
N ILE A 70 -0.72 -24.00 0.82
CA ILE A 70 -0.58 -24.70 -0.46
C ILE A 70 0.62 -25.63 -0.24
N ASP A 71 0.34 -26.91 -0.03
CA ASP A 71 1.29 -28.01 -0.23
C ASP A 71 1.47 -28.25 -1.74
#